data_AF-A0A4P2VK30-F1
#
_entry.id   AF-A0A4P2VK30-F1
#
_cell.length_a   1.000
_cell.length_b   1.000
_cell.length_c   1.000
_cell.angle_alpha   90.00
_cell.angle_beta   90.00
_cell.angle_gamma   90.00
#
_symmetry.space_group_name_H-M   'P 1'
#
loop_
_entity.id
_entity.type
_entity.pdbx_description
1 polymer ?
#
loop_
_entity_poly.entity_id
_entity_poly.type
_entity_poly.pdbx_seq_one_letter_code
_entity_poly.pdbx_strand_id
1 'polypeptide(L)'
;MYLLERGDAIVIGPDGSRLGSLDLMRLGARRDDVFLTKYIVYRDLRNRGYVVREGYGIGNDLRVYRRGEYGREDARYLVMALEEGSRMPASRLTRSYLRALNLGKDLILAVVESRGDVVYYSIAQFNVRGMS
;
A
#
# COMPACT_ATOMS: atom_id res chain seq x y z
N MET A 1 -6.92 4.73 -11.94
CA MET A 1 -7.13 3.30 -12.27
C MET A 1 -8.31 2.72 -11.50
N TYR A 2 -8.31 2.73 -10.17
CA TYR A 2 -9.43 2.16 -9.38
C TYR A 2 -10.83 2.68 -9.75
N LEU A 3 -11.01 3.99 -9.86
CA LEU A 3 -12.30 4.57 -10.25
C LEU A 3 -12.69 4.22 -11.69
N LEU A 4 -11.71 4.10 -12.59
CA LEU A 4 -11.94 3.69 -13.97
C LEU A 4 -12.41 2.23 -14.04
N GLU A 5 -11.74 1.32 -13.32
CA GLU A 5 -12.10 -0.10 -13.26
C GLU A 5 -13.49 -0.33 -12.64
N ARG A 6 -13.92 0.54 -11.73
CA ARG A 6 -15.27 0.51 -11.17
C ARG A 6 -16.34 1.12 -12.07
N GLY A 7 -15.95 1.83 -13.13
CA GLY A 7 -16.88 2.62 -13.96
C GLY A 7 -17.33 3.94 -13.34
N ASP A 8 -16.74 4.34 -12.21
CA ASP A 8 -17.08 5.58 -11.50
C ASP A 8 -16.43 6.82 -12.15
N ALA A 9 -15.45 6.62 -13.04
CA ALA A 9 -14.74 7.70 -13.71
C ALA A 9 -14.30 7.30 -15.12
N ILE A 10 -14.12 8.30 -15.98
CA ILE A 10 -13.47 8.17 -17.29
C ILE A 10 -12.17 8.97 -17.26
N VAL A 11 -11.16 8.53 -18.02
CA VAL A 11 -9.89 9.26 -18.14
C VAL A 11 -9.71 9.71 -19.58
N ILE A 12 -9.46 11.00 -19.75
CA ILE A 12 -9.19 11.64 -21.04
C ILE A 12 -7.72 12.06 -21.07
N GLY A 13 -7.00 11.64 -22.11
CA GLY A 13 -5.61 12.00 -22.35
C GLY A 13 -5.45 13.44 -22.86
N PRO A 14 -4.21 13.96 -22.88
CA PRO A 14 -3.93 15.32 -23.37
C PRO A 14 -4.35 15.57 -24.82
N ASP A 15 -4.41 14.51 -25.63
CA ASP A 15 -4.83 14.51 -27.04
C ASP A 15 -6.35 14.33 -27.23
N GLY A 16 -7.12 14.29 -26.13
CA GLY A 16 -8.56 14.03 -26.16
C GLY A 16 -8.95 12.56 -26.27
N SER A 17 -7.98 11.64 -26.38
CA SER A 17 -8.25 10.20 -26.42
C SER A 17 -8.76 9.68 -25.08
N ARG A 18 -9.58 8.61 -25.10
CA ARG A 18 -9.99 7.93 -23.87
C ARG A 18 -8.91 6.92 -23.48
N LEU A 19 -8.43 7.01 -22.25
CA LEU A 19 -7.43 6.09 -21.72
C LEU A 19 -8.09 4.94 -20.96
N GLY A 20 -7.69 3.72 -21.28
CA GLY A 20 -8.11 2.50 -20.60
C GLY A 20 -7.20 2.12 -19.43
N SER A 21 -7.56 1.05 -18.72
CA SER A 21 -6.76 0.55 -17.59
C SER A 21 -5.33 0.19 -18.01
N LEU A 22 -5.14 -0.40 -19.19
CA LEU A 22 -3.81 -0.76 -19.69
C LEU A 22 -2.92 0.47 -19.90
N ASP A 23 -3.48 1.58 -20.39
CA ASP A 23 -2.74 2.83 -20.58
C ASP A 23 -2.29 3.41 -19.24
N LEU A 24 -3.19 3.37 -18.23
CA LEU A 24 -2.88 3.82 -16.88
C LEU A 24 -1.85 2.92 -16.18
N MET A 25 -1.93 1.60 -16.38
CA MET A 25 -0.93 0.65 -15.87
C MET A 25 0.45 0.98 -16.44
N ARG A 26 0.55 1.18 -17.76
CA ARG A 26 1.81 1.55 -18.43
C ARG A 26 2.33 2.90 -17.95
N LEU A 27 1.45 3.89 -17.77
CA LEU A 27 1.82 5.21 -17.25
C LEU A 27 2.35 5.14 -15.81
N GLY A 28 1.72 4.33 -14.96
CA GLY A 28 2.15 4.11 -13.58
C GLY A 28 3.48 3.38 -13.50
N ALA A 29 3.62 2.26 -14.22
CA ALA A 29 4.85 1.47 -14.26
C ALA A 29 6.06 2.26 -14.79
N ARG A 30 5.86 3.24 -15.69
CA ARG A 30 6.95 4.14 -16.14
C ARG A 30 7.45 5.11 -15.07
N ARG A 31 6.66 5.39 -14.03
CA ARG A 31 7.00 6.36 -12.98
C ARG A 31 7.48 5.71 -11.70
N ASP A 32 7.04 4.49 -11.43
CA ASP A 32 7.30 3.77 -10.19
C ASP A 32 7.34 2.27 -10.51
N ASP A 33 8.53 1.67 -10.37
CA ASP A 33 8.77 0.26 -10.71
C ASP A 33 7.87 -0.70 -9.90
N VAL A 34 7.44 -0.29 -8.70
CA VAL A 34 6.56 -1.08 -7.83
C VAL A 34 5.10 -0.62 -7.86
N PHE A 35 4.73 0.19 -8.86
CA PHE A 35 3.38 0.76 -9.01
C PHE A 35 2.30 -0.31 -9.01
N LEU A 36 2.49 -1.39 -9.78
CA LEU A 36 1.47 -2.45 -9.92
C LEU A 36 1.21 -3.14 -8.57
N THR A 37 2.27 -3.45 -7.83
CA THR A 37 2.19 -4.07 -6.50
C THR A 37 1.47 -3.15 -5.51
N LYS A 38 1.84 -1.86 -5.48
CA LYS A 38 1.10 -0.85 -4.68
C LYS A 38 -0.37 -0.75 -5.10
N TYR A 39 -0.66 -0.83 -6.39
CA TYR A 39 -2.02 -0.75 -6.89
C TYR A 39 -2.87 -1.96 -6.50
N ILE A 40 -2.33 -3.17 -6.56
CA ILE A 40 -3.04 -4.38 -6.14
C ILE A 40 -3.44 -4.27 -4.67
N VAL A 41 -2.50 -3.86 -3.81
CA VAL A 41 -2.76 -3.61 -2.37
C VAL A 41 -3.79 -2.50 -2.17
N TYR A 42 -3.64 -1.37 -2.89
CA TYR A 42 -4.59 -0.26 -2.84
C TYR A 42 -6.01 -0.73 -3.20
N ARG A 43 -6.15 -1.49 -4.29
CA ARG A 43 -7.44 -2.00 -4.78
C ARG A 43 -8.07 -2.95 -3.76
N ASP A 44 -7.31 -3.91 -3.23
CA ASP A 44 -7.82 -4.86 -2.23
C ASP A 44 -8.33 -4.13 -0.96
N LEU A 45 -7.54 -3.21 -0.41
CA LEU A 45 -7.95 -2.41 0.75
C LEU A 45 -9.19 -1.55 0.48
N ARG A 46 -9.28 -0.91 -0.69
CA ARG A 46 -10.45 -0.10 -1.08
C ARG A 46 -11.69 -0.95 -1.28
N ASN A 47 -11.57 -2.14 -1.88
CA ASN A 47 -12.66 -3.11 -2.01
C ASN A 47 -13.15 -3.59 -0.65
N ARG A 48 -12.25 -3.71 0.33
CA ARG A 48 -12.57 -3.98 1.74
C ARG A 48 -13.11 -2.74 2.48
N GLY A 49 -13.42 -1.63 1.81
CA GLY A 49 -14.05 -0.47 2.43
C GLY A 49 -13.13 0.40 3.30
N TYR A 50 -11.81 0.19 3.24
CA TYR A 50 -10.87 1.10 3.90
C TYR A 50 -10.70 2.40 3.09
N VAL A 51 -10.31 3.46 3.80
CA VAL A 51 -9.80 4.67 3.13
C VAL A 51 -8.28 4.57 3.08
N VAL A 52 -7.75 4.70 1.86
CA VAL A 52 -6.32 4.55 1.56
C VAL A 52 -5.82 5.85 0.95
N ARG A 53 -4.72 6.36 1.47
CA ARG A 53 -4.04 7.57 1.01
C ARG A 53 -2.57 7.28 0.71
N GLU A 54 -1.95 8.17 -0.05
CA GLU A 54 -0.50 8.12 -0.30
C GLU A 54 0.26 8.14 1.03
N GLY A 55 1.24 7.25 1.11
CA GLY A 55 2.20 7.10 2.19
C GLY A 55 3.22 8.22 2.30
N TYR A 56 4.27 7.97 3.08
CA TYR A 56 5.39 8.89 3.26
C TYR A 56 6.61 8.49 2.43
N GLY A 57 6.47 7.49 1.55
CA GLY A 57 7.58 6.90 0.79
C GLY A 57 8.46 5.97 1.62
N ILE A 58 9.50 5.42 0.98
CA ILE A 58 10.53 4.53 1.58
C ILE A 58 9.92 3.47 2.51
N GLY A 59 9.18 2.51 1.93
CA GLY A 59 8.61 1.39 2.69
C GLY A 59 7.32 1.71 3.45
N ASN A 60 6.84 2.95 3.38
CA ASN A 60 5.54 3.36 3.90
C ASN A 60 4.73 3.85 2.71
N ASP A 61 4.29 2.91 1.88
CA ASP A 61 3.74 3.19 0.54
C ASP A 61 2.33 3.76 0.64
N LEU A 62 1.55 3.30 1.62
CA LEU A 62 0.17 3.72 1.82
C LEU A 62 -0.11 4.04 3.30
N ARG A 63 -1.03 4.97 3.52
CA ARG A 63 -1.63 5.24 4.83
C ARG A 63 -3.07 4.75 4.81
N VAL A 64 -3.46 4.00 5.82
CA VAL A 64 -4.79 3.39 5.86
C VAL A 64 -5.51 3.80 7.14
N TYR A 65 -6.73 4.26 6.97
CA TYR A 65 -7.66 4.63 8.04
C TYR A 65 -8.59 3.45 8.29
N ARG A 66 -8.95 3.18 9.54
CA ARG A 66 -10.00 2.17 9.78
C ARG A 66 -11.32 2.67 9.21
N ARG A 67 -12.23 1.72 9.01
CA ARG A 67 -13.58 2.00 8.52
C ARG A 67 -14.28 2.96 9.50
N GLY A 68 -14.88 4.02 8.97
CA GLY A 68 -15.61 5.02 9.75
C GLY A 68 -14.74 6.07 10.48
N GLU A 69 -13.41 5.93 10.48
CA GLU A 69 -12.51 6.87 11.17
C GLU A 69 -12.01 8.00 10.26
N TYR A 70 -12.10 7.86 8.94
CA TYR A 70 -11.59 8.87 8.00
C TYR A 70 -12.31 10.22 8.15
N GLY A 71 -11.52 11.29 8.31
CA GLY A 71 -12.02 12.66 8.51
C GLY A 71 -12.30 13.01 9.98
N ARG A 72 -12.13 12.05 10.90
CA ARG A 72 -12.25 12.24 12.35
C ARG A 72 -10.94 11.93 13.06
N GLU A 73 -10.29 10.85 12.67
CA GLU A 73 -9.03 10.37 13.23
C GLU A 73 -7.93 10.35 12.17
N ASP A 74 -6.68 10.28 12.64
CA ASP A 74 -5.51 10.05 11.80
C ASP A 74 -5.45 8.62 11.25
N ALA A 75 -4.65 8.42 10.20
CA ALA A 75 -4.40 7.09 9.65
C ALA A 75 -3.81 6.17 10.74
N ARG A 76 -4.38 4.97 10.88
CA ARG A 76 -3.93 3.99 11.88
C ARG A 76 -2.74 3.17 11.41
N TYR A 77 -2.71 2.84 10.12
CA TYR A 77 -1.71 1.92 9.56
C TYR A 77 -0.81 2.62 8.54
N LEU A 78 0.46 2.25 8.56
CA LEU A 78 1.35 2.39 7.41
C LEU A 78 1.50 1.02 6.75
N VAL A 79 1.31 0.97 5.44
CA VAL A 79 1.38 -0.29 4.68
C VAL A 79 2.59 -0.25 3.77
N MET A 80 3.41 -1.30 3.85
CA MET A 80 4.49 -1.60 2.91
C MET A 80 3.98 -2.63 1.90
N ALA A 81 3.99 -2.30 0.61
CA ALA A 81 3.57 -3.21 -0.44
C ALA A 81 4.78 -4.01 -0.95
N LEU A 82 4.65 -5.34 -0.97
CA LEU A 82 5.72 -6.29 -1.28
C LEU A 82 5.24 -7.34 -2.27
N GLU A 83 6.15 -7.83 -3.09
CA GLU A 83 5.91 -9.02 -3.92
C GLU A 83 6.41 -10.26 -3.19
N GLU A 84 5.69 -11.36 -3.30
CA GLU A 84 6.12 -12.66 -2.81
C GLU A 84 7.48 -13.04 -3.43
N GLY A 85 8.40 -13.54 -2.60
CA GLY A 85 9.76 -13.87 -3.01
C GLY A 85 10.70 -12.66 -3.23
N SER A 86 10.20 -11.42 -3.14
CA SER A 86 11.08 -10.25 -3.22
C SER A 86 12.05 -10.19 -2.04
N ARG A 87 13.30 -9.79 -2.33
CA ARG A 87 14.33 -9.60 -1.31
C ARG A 87 14.34 -8.14 -0.89
N MET A 88 14.43 -7.90 0.42
CA MET A 88 14.70 -6.57 0.96
C MET A 88 15.79 -6.61 2.02
N PRO A 89 16.61 -5.55 2.14
CA PRO A 89 17.49 -5.40 3.27
C PRO A 89 16.69 -5.30 4.57
N ALA A 90 17.10 -6.02 5.61
CA ALA A 90 16.49 -5.91 6.95
C ALA A 90 16.46 -4.47 7.46
N SER A 91 17.48 -3.67 7.13
CA SER A 91 17.54 -2.24 7.47
C SER A 91 16.39 -1.42 6.88
N ARG A 92 15.87 -1.78 5.70
CA ARG A 92 14.69 -1.12 5.11
C ARG A 92 13.45 -1.39 5.96
N LEU A 93 13.26 -2.64 6.37
CA LEU A 93 12.16 -3.04 7.24
C LEU A 93 12.23 -2.32 8.59
N THR A 94 13.40 -2.35 9.25
CA THR A 94 13.63 -1.68 10.53
C THR A 94 13.36 -0.19 10.44
N ARG A 95 13.85 0.50 9.41
CA ARG A 95 13.57 1.94 9.22
C ARG A 95 12.09 2.23 9.07
N SER A 96 11.37 1.40 8.32
CA SER A 96 9.93 1.55 8.15
C SER A 96 9.18 1.32 9.45
N TYR A 97 9.57 0.29 10.21
CA TYR A 97 8.96 -0.04 11.49
C TYR A 97 9.16 1.10 12.51
N LEU A 98 10.40 1.59 12.66
CA LEU A 98 10.70 2.71 13.56
C LEU A 98 9.94 3.98 13.16
N ARG A 99 9.77 4.25 11.86
CA ARG A 99 8.94 5.37 11.41
C ARG A 99 7.49 5.20 11.82
N ALA A 100 6.90 4.04 11.60
CA ALA A 100 5.52 3.77 12.01
C ALA A 100 5.35 3.95 13.52
N LEU A 101 6.27 3.38 14.31
CA LEU A 101 6.31 3.52 15.76
C LEU A 101 6.37 4.99 16.21
N ASN A 102 7.28 5.78 15.62
CA ASN A 102 7.43 7.20 15.94
C ASN A 102 6.19 8.05 15.60
N LEU A 103 5.39 7.60 14.64
CA LEU A 103 4.13 8.24 14.25
C LEU A 103 2.91 7.70 15.02
N GLY A 104 3.11 6.78 15.97
CA GLY A 104 2.04 6.09 16.70
C GLY A 104 1.15 5.22 15.80
N LYS A 105 1.72 4.66 14.72
CA LYS A 105 1.02 3.86 13.70
C LYS A 105 1.55 2.44 13.69
N ASP A 106 0.69 1.51 13.30
CA ASP A 106 1.09 0.11 13.12
C ASP A 106 1.67 -0.07 11.71
N LEU A 107 2.84 -0.72 11.59
CA LEU A 107 3.37 -1.13 10.30
C LEU A 107 2.75 -2.47 9.89
N ILE A 108 2.18 -2.49 8.68
CA ILE A 108 1.60 -3.68 8.06
C ILE A 108 2.39 -3.99 6.78
N LEU A 109 2.81 -5.24 6.63
CA LEU A 109 3.34 -5.75 5.36
C LEU A 109 2.19 -6.32 4.55
N ALA A 110 1.96 -5.79 3.36
CA ALA A 110 1.02 -6.33 2.39
C ALA A 110 1.80 -7.06 1.30
N VAL A 111 1.79 -8.39 1.36
CA VAL A 111 2.52 -9.26 0.43
C VAL A 111 1.55 -9.72 -0.65
N VAL A 112 1.86 -9.36 -1.90
CA VAL A 112 1.14 -9.76 -3.10
C VAL A 112 1.70 -11.09 -3.58
N GLU A 113 0.88 -12.13 -3.63
CA GLU A 113 1.25 -13.44 -4.16
C GLU A 113 1.10 -13.51 -5.69
N SER A 114 1.64 -14.56 -6.28
CA SER A 114 1.76 -14.71 -7.74
C SER A 114 0.44 -14.64 -8.53
N ARG A 115 -0.70 -14.96 -7.92
CA ARG A 115 -2.03 -14.87 -8.56
C ARG A 115 -2.75 -13.56 -8.25
N GLY A 116 -2.11 -12.66 -7.49
CA GLY A 116 -2.61 -11.33 -7.17
C GLY A 116 -3.40 -11.22 -5.87
N ASP A 117 -3.48 -12.29 -5.07
CA ASP A 117 -4.04 -12.20 -3.72
C ASP A 117 -3.09 -11.43 -2.79
N VAL A 118 -3.64 -10.81 -1.73
CA VAL A 118 -2.87 -10.01 -0.78
C VAL A 118 -2.96 -10.62 0.62
N VAL A 119 -1.81 -10.92 1.20
CA VAL A 119 -1.67 -11.39 2.59
C VAL A 119 -1.07 -10.27 3.44
N TYR A 120 -1.67 -10.02 4.60
CA TYR A 120 -1.28 -8.93 5.50
C TYR A 120 -0.63 -9.46 6.78
N TYR A 121 0.54 -8.94 7.12
CA TYR A 121 1.26 -9.27 8.35
C TYR A 121 1.48 -8.00 9.18
N SER A 122 1.19 -8.06 10.48
CA SER A 122 1.62 -7.03 11.42
C SER A 122 3.03 -7.30 11.93
N ILE A 123 3.76 -6.25 12.26
CA ILE A 123 5.07 -6.36 12.90
C ILE A 123 4.99 -5.79 14.31
N ALA A 124 5.56 -6.53 15.26
CA ALA A 124 5.73 -6.07 16.62
C ALA A 124 7.14 -6.42 17.11
N GLN A 125 7.72 -5.53 17.92
CA GLN A 125 8.94 -5.84 18.65
C GLN A 125 8.59 -6.74 19.84
N PHE A 126 9.26 -7.88 19.93
CA PHE A 126 9.17 -8.77 21.09
C PHE A 126 10.44 -8.63 21.93
N ASN A 127 10.28 -8.39 23.24
CA ASN A 127 11.39 -8.40 24.18
C ASN A 127 11.49 -9.79 24.82
N VAL A 128 12.50 -10.56 24.43
CA VAL A 128 12.83 -11.84 25.09
C VAL A 128 13.54 -11.53 26.41
N ARG A 129 12.80 -11.22 27.47
CA ARG A 129 13.32 -11.27 28.85
C ARG A 129 12.74 -12.50 29.52
N GLY A 130 13.57 -13.52 29.78
CA GLY A 130 13.15 -14.71 30.54
C GLY A 130 13.67 -16.06 30.07
N MET A 131 14.72 -16.14 29.25
CA MET A 131 15.44 -17.41 29.04
C MET A 131 16.77 -17.33 29.80
N SER A 132 16.67 -17.50 31.12
CA SER A 132 17.77 -17.89 31.99
C SER A 132 17.93 -19.40 31.98
#